data_AF-A0A519UFC8-F1
#
_entry.id   AF-A0A519UFC8-F1
#
_cell.length_a   1.000
_cell.length_b   1.000
_cell.length_c   1.000
_cell.angle_alpha   90.00
_cell.angle_beta   90.00
_cell.angle_gamma   90.00
#
_symmetry.space_group_name_H-M   'P 1'
#
loop_
_entity.id
_entity.type
_entity.pdbx_description
1 polymer ?
#
loop_
_entity_poly.entity_id
_entity_poly.type
_entity_poly.pdbx_seq_one_letter_code
_entity_poly.pdbx_strand_id
1 'polypeptide(L)'
;MNTSIIISHSGKQHSYQVAKTLFELGYLKRFYTSSYLSSIFLQDLSERFNINLLSRRYLKGLGGRHVDANWRYEVRELLMRKLKGNTKEVNDLVFRRDVRFDADIAQRLSRQQFDIYWGFQGSCFRSLQSAKTTGAKTV
;
A
#
# COMPACT_ATOMS: atom_id res chain seq x y z
N MET A 1 -17.35 7.04 19.01
CA MET A 1 -16.56 7.51 17.85
C MET A 1 -15.65 6.36 17.44
N ASN A 2 -15.77 5.83 16.22
CA ASN A 2 -14.90 4.75 15.76
C ASN A 2 -13.58 5.35 15.27
N THR A 3 -12.48 4.97 15.89
CA THR A 3 -11.12 5.34 15.48
C THR A 3 -10.87 4.97 14.03
N SER A 4 -10.42 5.92 13.22
CA SER A 4 -10.18 5.76 11.81
C SER A 4 -8.68 5.74 11.51
N ILE A 5 -8.22 4.62 10.93
CA ILE A 5 -6.80 4.34 10.72
C ILE A 5 -6.48 4.30 9.23
N ILE A 6 -5.44 5.00 8.82
CA ILE A 6 -4.83 4.89 7.48
C ILE A 6 -3.49 4.16 7.59
N ILE A 7 -3.29 3.16 6.74
CA ILE A 7 -2.02 2.45 6.61
C ILE A 7 -1.43 2.73 5.23
N SER A 8 -0.10 2.88 5.14
CA SER A 8 0.61 2.85 3.85
C SER A 8 1.83 1.94 3.85
N HIS A 9 2.02 1.22 2.73
CA HIS A 9 3.21 0.41 2.49
C HIS A 9 3.40 0.03 1.01
N SER A 10 4.63 0.12 0.49
CA SER A 10 4.99 -0.27 -0.89
C SER A 10 5.26 -1.77 -1.09
N GLY A 11 4.22 -2.61 -0.93
CA GLY A 11 4.23 -3.96 -1.52
C GLY A 11 4.84 -5.10 -0.69
N LYS A 12 4.56 -5.20 0.62
CA LYS A 12 4.95 -6.34 1.46
C LYS A 12 3.73 -7.00 2.09
N GLN A 13 3.73 -8.33 2.11
CA GLN A 13 2.60 -9.13 2.59
C GLN A 13 2.25 -8.89 4.07
N HIS A 14 3.22 -8.55 4.93
CA HIS A 14 2.94 -8.23 6.34
C HIS A 14 1.96 -7.06 6.48
N SER A 15 2.11 -6.01 5.65
CA SER A 15 1.20 -4.85 5.68
C SER A 15 -0.23 -5.22 5.29
N TYR A 16 -0.42 -6.29 4.50
CA TYR A 16 -1.75 -6.74 4.07
C TYR A 16 -2.49 -7.39 5.21
N GLN A 17 -1.80 -8.18 6.04
CA GLN A 17 -2.39 -8.83 7.20
C GLN A 17 -2.84 -7.78 8.22
N VAL A 18 -2.00 -6.78 8.52
CA VAL A 18 -2.37 -5.68 9.42
C VAL A 18 -3.57 -4.91 8.87
N ALA A 19 -3.56 -4.56 7.59
CA ALA A 19 -4.69 -3.89 6.95
C ALA A 19 -5.98 -4.73 7.02
N LYS A 20 -5.87 -6.04 6.79
CA LYS A 20 -7.00 -6.97 6.90
C LYS A 20 -7.56 -7.02 8.33
N THR A 21 -6.72 -7.17 9.33
CA THR A 21 -7.16 -7.18 10.74
C THR A 21 -7.86 -5.88 11.10
N LEU A 22 -7.30 -4.72 10.71
CA LEU A 22 -7.96 -3.44 10.97
C LEU A 22 -9.29 -3.28 10.22
N PHE A 23 -9.41 -3.87 9.03
CA PHE A 23 -10.65 -3.88 8.27
C PHE A 23 -11.72 -4.73 8.96
N GLU A 24 -11.36 -5.95 9.39
CA GLU A 24 -12.26 -6.86 10.11
C GLU A 24 -12.72 -6.27 11.46
N LEU A 25 -11.86 -5.48 12.12
CA LEU A 25 -12.17 -4.75 13.35
C LEU A 25 -12.96 -3.45 13.10
N GLY A 26 -13.17 -3.03 11.85
CA GLY A 26 -13.91 -1.81 11.50
C GLY A 26 -13.15 -0.50 11.69
N TYR A 27 -11.83 -0.54 11.90
CA TYR A 27 -10.97 0.64 12.08
C TYR A 27 -10.29 1.13 10.79
N LEU A 28 -10.19 0.28 9.76
CA LEU A 28 -9.49 0.63 8.53
C LEU A 28 -10.28 1.65 7.70
N LYS A 29 -9.78 2.88 7.63
CA LYS A 29 -10.26 3.88 6.68
C LYS A 29 -9.73 3.63 5.28
N ARG A 30 -8.40 3.51 5.16
CA ARG A 30 -7.74 3.30 3.86
C ARG A 30 -6.38 2.64 4.00
N PHE A 31 -6.07 1.76 3.08
CA PHE A 31 -4.79 1.10 2.90
C PHE A 31 -4.20 1.49 1.56
N TYR A 32 -3.07 2.20 1.58
CA TYR A 32 -2.32 2.58 0.39
C TYR A 32 -1.21 1.59 0.13
N THR A 33 -1.13 1.07 -1.10
CA THR A 33 -0.07 0.13 -1.47
C THR A 33 0.29 0.15 -2.94
N SER A 34 1.45 -0.43 -3.29
CA SER A 34 1.94 -0.50 -4.66
C SER A 34 1.51 -1.78 -5.37
N SER A 35 1.55 -2.95 -4.73
CA SER A 35 1.22 -4.26 -5.31
C SER A 35 0.03 -4.95 -4.65
N TYR A 36 -1.18 -4.53 -5.00
CA TYR A 36 -2.36 -5.23 -4.51
C TYR A 36 -3.48 -5.25 -5.54
N LEU A 37 -4.23 -6.35 -5.58
CA LEU A 37 -5.42 -6.46 -6.42
C LEU A 37 -6.61 -5.91 -5.64
N SER A 38 -6.92 -4.62 -5.83
CA SER A 38 -7.96 -3.93 -5.05
C SER A 38 -9.40 -4.35 -5.40
N SER A 39 -9.63 -4.87 -6.60
CA SER A 39 -10.97 -5.27 -7.06
C SER A 39 -11.35 -6.65 -6.55
N ILE A 40 -12.38 -6.71 -5.70
CA ILE A 40 -12.94 -7.97 -5.15
C ILE A 40 -13.38 -8.90 -6.27
N PHE A 41 -13.97 -8.37 -7.35
CA PHE A 41 -14.37 -9.16 -8.51
C PHE A 41 -13.17 -9.83 -9.20
N LEU A 42 -12.04 -9.13 -9.32
CA LEU A 42 -10.83 -9.70 -9.90
C LEU A 42 -10.17 -10.73 -8.96
N GLN A 43 -10.29 -10.54 -7.64
CA GLN A 43 -9.89 -11.54 -6.66
C GLN A 43 -10.68 -12.84 -6.88
N ASP A 44 -12.01 -12.76 -6.90
CA ASP A 44 -12.89 -13.91 -7.11
C ASP A 44 -12.65 -14.61 -8.46
N LEU A 45 -12.42 -13.84 -9.53
CA LEU A 45 -12.06 -14.39 -10.84
C LEU A 45 -10.71 -15.12 -10.80
N SER A 46 -9.69 -14.54 -10.16
CA SER A 46 -8.37 -15.16 -10.10
C SER A 46 -8.38 -16.47 -9.31
N GLU A 47 -9.24 -16.58 -8.30
CA GLU A 47 -9.54 -17.83 -7.58
C GLU A 47 -10.20 -18.87 -8.51
N ARG A 48 -11.22 -18.46 -9.27
CA ARG A 48 -11.94 -19.36 -10.20
C ARG A 48 -11.05 -19.90 -11.32
N PHE A 49 -10.15 -19.08 -11.85
CA PHE A 49 -9.23 -19.46 -12.92
C PHE A 49 -7.88 -19.99 -12.44
N ASN A 50 -7.69 -20.12 -11.12
CA ASN A 50 -6.49 -20.65 -10.48
C ASN A 50 -5.18 -19.95 -10.94
N ILE A 51 -5.24 -18.64 -11.14
CA ILE A 51 -4.10 -17.86 -11.65
C ILE A 51 -3.13 -17.58 -10.49
N ASN A 52 -2.21 -18.52 -10.26
CA ASN A 52 -1.24 -18.53 -9.16
C ASN A 52 -0.40 -17.26 -9.01
N LEU A 53 -0.20 -16.48 -10.07
CA LEU A 53 0.55 -15.23 -10.04
C LEU A 53 -0.23 -14.06 -9.44
N LEU A 54 -1.55 -14.04 -9.58
CA LEU A 54 -2.45 -13.00 -9.07
C LEU A 54 -2.96 -13.31 -7.67
N SER A 55 -3.23 -14.59 -7.39
CA SER A 55 -3.73 -15.05 -6.08
C SER A 55 -2.75 -14.77 -4.92
N ARG A 56 -1.44 -14.70 -5.20
CA ARG A 56 -0.41 -14.33 -4.21
C ARG A 56 -0.39 -12.84 -3.84
N ARG A 57 -1.12 -11.99 -4.56
CA ARG A 57 -1.04 -10.52 -4.48
C ARG A 57 -2.21 -9.86 -3.76
N TYR A 58 -3.09 -10.63 -3.14
CA TYR A 58 -4.17 -10.09 -2.31
C TYR A 58 -4.51 -11.03 -1.16
N LEU A 59 -5.28 -10.51 -0.21
CA LEU A 59 -5.90 -11.28 0.86
C LEU A 59 -7.40 -11.24 0.66
N LYS A 60 -8.04 -12.41 0.65
CA LYS A 60 -9.48 -12.52 0.46
C LYS A 60 -10.25 -11.65 1.45
N GLY A 61 -11.21 -10.89 0.92
CA GLY A 61 -12.11 -10.02 1.68
C GLY A 61 -11.58 -8.59 1.92
N LEU A 62 -10.32 -8.30 1.62
CA LEU A 62 -9.76 -6.95 1.71
C LEU A 62 -9.70 -6.34 0.30
N GLY A 63 -10.59 -5.38 0.02
CA GLY A 63 -10.69 -4.76 -1.30
C GLY A 63 -11.70 -3.61 -1.35
N GLY A 64 -11.95 -3.08 -2.55
CA GLY A 64 -12.91 -2.00 -2.77
C GLY A 64 -12.42 -0.65 -2.26
N ARG A 65 -13.30 0.12 -1.60
CA ARG A 65 -13.07 1.54 -1.23
C ARG A 65 -11.99 1.77 -0.18
N HIS A 66 -11.59 0.70 0.51
CA HIS A 66 -10.59 0.71 1.58
C HIS A 66 -9.17 0.45 1.06
N VAL A 67 -8.98 -0.01 -0.17
CA VAL A 67 -7.65 -0.32 -0.72
C VAL A 67 -7.38 0.53 -1.95
N ASP A 68 -6.31 1.33 -1.89
CA ASP A 68 -5.80 2.09 -3.02
C ASP A 68 -4.46 1.48 -3.42
N ALA A 69 -4.50 0.69 -4.50
CA ALA A 69 -3.36 -0.03 -5.02
C ALA A 69 -2.96 0.57 -6.37
N ASN A 70 -1.68 0.94 -6.51
CA ASN A 70 -1.18 1.55 -7.73
C ASN A 70 0.07 0.85 -8.28
N TRP A 71 -0.15 -0.07 -9.22
CA TRP A 71 0.91 -0.83 -9.88
C TRP A 71 1.88 0.03 -10.69
N ARG A 72 1.54 1.27 -11.04
CA ARG A 72 2.45 2.15 -11.82
C ARG A 72 3.81 2.33 -11.15
N TYR A 73 3.84 2.23 -9.82
CA TYR A 73 5.05 2.34 -9.03
C TYR A 73 5.99 1.14 -9.24
N GLU A 74 5.47 -0.03 -9.58
CA GLU A 74 6.25 -1.27 -9.71
C GLU A 74 6.63 -1.62 -11.15
N VAL A 75 5.88 -1.14 -12.15
CA VAL A 75 6.11 -1.50 -13.57
C VAL A 75 7.56 -1.24 -13.99
N ARG A 76 8.13 -0.08 -13.62
CA ARG A 76 9.51 0.27 -13.99
C ARG A 76 10.54 -0.65 -13.31
N GLU A 77 10.33 -0.98 -12.05
CA GLU A 77 11.20 -1.92 -11.31
C GLU A 77 11.15 -3.30 -11.94
N LEU A 78 9.94 -3.82 -12.23
CA LEU A 78 9.76 -5.16 -12.78
C LEU A 78 10.40 -5.31 -14.17
N LEU A 79 10.23 -4.30 -15.03
CA LEU A 79 10.87 -4.29 -16.34
C LEU A 79 12.40 -4.27 -16.22
N MET A 80 12.94 -3.39 -15.37
CA MET A 80 14.39 -3.26 -15.20
C MET A 80 15.02 -4.48 -14.52
N ARG A 81 14.32 -5.10 -13.56
CA ARG A 81 14.77 -6.36 -12.95
C ARG A 81 14.77 -7.51 -13.95
N LYS A 82 13.81 -7.55 -14.89
CA LYS A 82 13.79 -8.56 -15.97
C LYS A 82 14.90 -8.35 -16.99
N LEU A 83 15.23 -7.10 -17.31
CA LEU A 83 16.27 -6.76 -18.31
C LEU A 83 17.70 -6.82 -17.75
N LYS A 84 17.91 -6.37 -16.51
CA LYS A 84 19.26 -6.17 -15.93
C LYS A 84 19.53 -7.03 -14.69
N GLY A 85 18.57 -7.82 -14.21
CA GLY A 85 18.72 -8.59 -12.97
C GLY A 85 18.78 -7.73 -11.70
N ASN A 86 19.38 -8.25 -10.63
CA ASN A 86 19.52 -7.56 -9.34
C ASN A 86 20.79 -6.70 -9.30
N THR A 87 20.82 -5.65 -10.12
CA THR A 87 21.91 -4.67 -10.14
C THR A 87 21.65 -3.53 -9.15
N LYS A 88 22.71 -2.77 -8.82
CA LYS A 88 22.61 -1.55 -8.00
C LYS A 88 21.57 -0.56 -8.54
N GLU A 89 21.48 -0.42 -9.87
CA GLU A 89 20.48 0.43 -10.52
C GLU A 89 19.03 0.02 -10.20
N VAL A 90 18.76 -1.29 -10.11
CA VAL A 90 17.42 -1.79 -9.76
C VAL A 90 17.10 -1.52 -8.29
N ASN A 91 18.09 -1.62 -7.40
CA ASN A 91 17.91 -1.24 -6.00
C ASN A 91 17.66 0.27 -5.84
N ASP A 92 18.36 1.11 -6.61
CA ASP A 92 18.10 2.55 -6.63
C ASP A 92 16.69 2.87 -7.17
N LEU A 93 16.18 2.08 -8.11
CA LEU A 93 14.80 2.19 -8.58
C LEU A 93 13.78 1.82 -7.51
N VAL A 94 14.04 0.80 -6.69
CA VAL A 94 13.19 0.45 -5.53
C VAL A 94 13.15 1.60 -4.53
N PHE A 95 14.30 2.19 -4.21
CA PHE A 95 14.36 3.33 -3.31
C PHE A 95 13.61 4.55 -3.87
N ARG A 96 13.83 4.89 -5.14
CA ARG A 96 13.11 5.98 -5.82
C ARG A 96 11.61 5.74 -5.87
N ARG A 97 11.18 4.50 -6.07
CA ARG A 97 9.78 4.10 -6.03
C ARG A 97 9.19 4.40 -4.65
N ASP A 98 9.86 3.96 -3.59
CA ASP A 98 9.39 4.12 -2.22
C ASP A 98 9.31 5.61 -1.82
N VAL A 99 10.31 6.42 -2.17
CA VAL A 99 10.29 7.88 -1.93
C VAL A 99 9.17 8.59 -2.70
N ARG A 100 8.90 8.20 -3.95
CA ARG A 100 7.78 8.76 -4.73
C ARG A 100 6.43 8.36 -4.16
N PHE A 101 6.30 7.10 -3.73
CA PHE A 101 5.12 6.60 -3.07
C PHE A 101 4.84 7.41 -1.81
N ASP A 102 5.84 7.61 -0.94
CA ASP A 102 5.74 8.43 0.28
C ASP A 102 5.24 9.85 -0.02
N ALA A 103 5.81 10.50 -1.03
CA ALA A 103 5.44 11.85 -1.41
C ALA A 103 3.98 11.95 -1.91
N ASP A 104 3.52 10.98 -2.71
CA ASP A 104 2.13 10.91 -3.17
C ASP A 104 1.18 10.68 -1.98
N ILE A 105 1.52 9.76 -1.06
CA ILE A 105 0.71 9.52 0.12
C ILE A 105 0.66 10.76 1.02
N ALA A 106 1.78 11.43 1.27
CA ALA A 106 1.81 12.68 2.02
C ALA A 106 0.85 13.72 1.45
N GLN A 107 0.85 13.93 0.13
CA GLN A 107 -0.07 14.87 -0.51
C GLN A 107 -1.54 14.47 -0.31
N ARG A 108 -1.86 13.18 -0.35
CA ARG A 108 -3.22 12.67 -0.15
C ARG A 108 -3.68 12.78 1.30
N LEU A 109 -2.80 12.52 2.26
CA LEU A 109 -3.09 12.59 3.69
C LEU A 109 -3.49 14.02 4.11
N SER A 110 -2.84 15.04 3.55
CA SER A 110 -3.16 16.45 3.84
C SER A 110 -4.63 16.84 3.57
N ARG A 111 -5.36 16.03 2.81
CA ARG A 111 -6.76 16.29 2.40
C ARG A 111 -7.75 15.33 3.07
N GLN A 112 -7.32 14.54 4.04
CA GLN A 112 -8.13 13.49 4.66
C GLN A 112 -8.16 13.67 6.17
N GLN A 113 -9.34 13.48 6.76
CA GLN A 113 -9.50 13.40 8.20
C GLN A 113 -9.29 11.95 8.66
N PHE A 114 -8.46 11.71 9.66
CA PHE A 114 -8.23 10.39 10.25
C PHE A 114 -7.58 10.56 11.62
N ASP A 115 -7.67 9.53 12.46
CA ASP A 115 -7.18 9.58 13.84
C ASP A 115 -5.74 9.07 13.96
N ILE A 116 -5.41 8.03 13.20
CA ILE A 116 -4.11 7.36 13.24
C ILE A 116 -3.60 7.13 11.82
N TYR A 117 -2.34 7.46 11.58
CA TYR A 117 -1.59 7.05 10.42
C TYR A 117 -0.49 6.07 10.82
N TRP A 118 -0.42 4.94 10.13
CA TRP A 118 0.61 3.94 10.32
C TRP A 118 1.42 3.76 9.03
N GLY A 119 2.66 4.25 9.06
CA GLY A 119 3.61 4.13 7.96
C GLY A 119 4.54 2.95 8.16
N PHE A 120 4.63 2.04 7.19
CA PHE A 120 5.58 0.93 7.25
C PHE A 120 6.83 1.22 6.39
N GLN A 121 8.02 0.83 6.90
CA GLN A 121 9.34 0.86 6.23
C GLN A 121 10.03 2.25 6.13
N GLY A 122 11.33 2.26 5.81
CA GLY A 122 12.24 3.42 5.78
C GLY A 122 12.01 4.49 4.72
N SER A 123 10.80 4.63 4.19
CA SER A 123 10.41 5.71 3.28
C SER A 123 8.97 6.12 3.54
N CYS A 124 8.68 6.46 4.80
CA CYS A 124 7.39 7.00 5.24
C CYS A 124 7.53 8.39 5.89
N PHE A 125 8.69 9.03 5.78
CA PHE A 125 8.99 10.26 6.51
C PHE A 125 8.04 11.40 6.15
N ARG A 126 7.79 11.63 4.86
CA ARG A 126 6.94 12.74 4.40
C ARG A 126 5.48 12.50 4.77
N SER A 127 5.02 11.26 4.64
CA SER A 127 3.66 10.90 5.01
C SER A 127 3.42 10.96 6.52
N LEU A 128 4.40 10.55 7.34
CA LEU A 128 4.36 10.75 8.80
C LEU A 128 4.31 12.24 9.16
N GLN A 129 5.14 13.06 8.51
CA GLN A 129 5.13 14.51 8.75
C GLN A 129 3.77 15.11 8.38
N SER A 130 3.21 14.75 7.23
CA SER A 130 1.89 15.22 6.82
C SER A 130 0.79 14.78 7.79
N ALA A 131 0.83 13.55 8.30
CA ALA A 131 -0.14 13.08 9.29
C ALA A 131 -0.06 13.85 10.61
N LYS A 132 1.14 14.21 11.06
CA LYS A 132 1.30 15.06 12.25
C LYS A 132 0.72 16.45 12.03
N THR A 133 0.90 17.04 10.84
CA THR A 133 0.33 18.36 10.53
C THR A 133 -1.20 18.38 10.52
N THR A 134 -1.84 17.23 10.27
CA THR A 134 -3.31 17.10 10.35
C THR A 134 -3.81 16.77 11.77
N GLY A 135 -2.91 16.71 12.76
CA GLY A 135 -3.24 16.37 14.15
C GLY A 135 -3.44 14.87 14.43
N ALA A 136 -3.13 14.01 13.47
CA ALA A 136 -3.26 12.57 13.64
C ALA A 136 -2.11 11.98 14.46
N LYS A 137 -2.38 10.88 15.17
CA LYS A 137 -1.34 10.08 15.81
C LYS A 137 -0.58 9.30 14.74
N THR A 138 0.74 9.23 14.87
CA THR A 138 1.59 8.51 13.90
C THR A 138 2.24 7.30 14.52
N VAL A 139 2.24 6.18 13.81
CA VAL A 139 2.87 4.90 14.16
C VAL A 139 3.85 4.48 13.07
#